data_AF-A0A2D8QGJ0-F1
#
_entry.id   AF-A0A2D8QGJ0-F1
#
_cell.length_a   1.000
_cell.length_b   1.000
_cell.length_c   1.000
_cell.angle_alpha   90.00
_cell.angle_beta   90.00
_cell.angle_gamma   90.00
#
_symmetry.space_group_name_H-M   'P 1'
#
loop_
_entity.id
_entity.type
_entity.pdbx_description
1 polymer ?
#
loop_
_entity_poly.entity_id
_entity_poly.type
_entity_poly.pdbx_seq_one_letter_code
_entity_poly.pdbx_strand_id
1 'polypeptide(L)' 'MSRQAALVFLRRCREDPALRSRLEALPAPLGLDDLIALAVDAGLVFAAEDLTQAFAVDRRMRQMAAAITPARPECRS' A
#
# COMPACT_ATOMS: atom_id res chain seq x y z
N MET A 1 -12.93 -3.15 13.74
CA MET A 1 -11.51 -3.15 13.35
C MET A 1 -11.24 -1.96 12.43
N SER A 2 -10.00 -1.45 12.33
CA SER A 2 -9.75 -0.07 11.84
C SER A 2 -9.16 -0.01 10.44
N ARG A 3 -9.97 0.42 9.47
CA ARG A 3 -9.54 0.81 8.10
C ARG A 3 -8.40 1.83 8.06
N GLN A 4 -8.31 2.69 9.08
CA GLN A 4 -7.21 3.66 9.18
C GLN A 4 -5.85 2.96 9.37
N ALA A 5 -5.81 1.87 10.16
CA ALA A 5 -4.59 1.10 10.36
C ALA A 5 -4.12 0.43 9.06
N ALA A 6 -5.05 -0.07 8.23
CA ALA A 6 -4.74 -0.62 6.92
C ALA A 6 -4.15 0.44 5.96
N LEU A 7 -4.70 1.67 5.94
CA LEU A 7 -4.13 2.76 5.15
C LEU A 7 -2.73 3.17 5.63
N VAL A 8 -2.51 3.19 6.95
CA VAL A 8 -1.18 3.45 7.55
C VAL A 8 -0.20 2.36 7.14
N PHE A 9 -0.60 1.09 7.14
CA PHE A 9 0.23 -0.02 6.67
C PHE A 9 0.65 0.18 5.21
N LEU A 10 -0.29 0.45 4.29
CA LEU A 10 0.01 0.72 2.88
C LEU A 10 0.94 1.91 2.67
N ARG A 11 0.84 2.94 3.53
CA ARG A 11 1.75 4.08 3.53
C ARG A 11 3.15 3.66 4.00
N ARG A 12 3.25 2.94 5.12
CA ARG A 12 4.53 2.47 5.65
C ARG A 12 5.26 1.53 4.70
N CYS A 13 4.56 0.62 4.00
CA CYS A 13 5.20 -0.23 2.99
C CYS A 13 5.92 0.58 1.89
N ARG A 14 5.49 1.83 1.65
CA ARG A 14 6.14 2.74 0.69
C ARG A 14 7.24 3.58 1.32
N GLU A 15 7.01 4.09 2.53
CA GLU A 15 7.89 5.09 3.16
C GLU A 15 9.01 4.46 3.99
N ASP A 16 8.77 3.30 4.61
CA ASP A 16 9.71 2.60 5.48
C ASP A 16 10.53 1.57 4.68
N PRO A 17 11.85 1.80 4.49
CA PRO A 17 12.70 0.87 3.74
C PRO A 17 12.78 -0.52 4.36
N ALA A 18 12.77 -0.63 5.70
CA ALA A 18 12.88 -1.93 6.37
C ALA A 18 11.61 -2.76 6.15
N LEU A 19 10.44 -2.13 6.28
CA LEU A 19 9.17 -2.80 5.99
C LEU A 19 9.03 -3.18 4.51
N ARG A 20 9.54 -2.34 3.61
CA ARG A 20 9.56 -2.62 2.17
C ARG A 20 10.41 -3.83 1.84
N SER A 21 11.62 -3.91 2.37
CA SER A 21 12.50 -5.08 2.18
C SER A 21 11.84 -6.37 2.70
N ARG A 22 11.12 -6.30 3.82
CA ARG A 22 10.37 -7.45 4.35
C ARG A 22 9.22 -7.87 3.44
N LEU A 23 8.50 -6.91 2.87
CA LEU A 23 7.43 -7.18 1.89
C LEU A 23 7.99 -7.82 0.60
N GLU A 24 9.12 -7.32 0.08
CA GLU A 24 9.77 -7.83 -1.13
C GLU A 24 10.36 -9.24 -0.94
N ALA A 25 10.69 -9.61 0.31
CA ALA A 25 11.20 -10.93 0.66
C ALA A 25 10.10 -12.00 0.80
N LEU A 26 8.82 -11.63 0.76
CA LEU A 26 7.73 -12.61 0.86
C LEU A 26 7.64 -13.46 -0.41
N PRO A 27 7.38 -14.78 -0.27
CA PRO A 27 7.29 -15.68 -1.40
C PRO A 27 6.06 -15.37 -2.26
N ALA A 28 6.19 -15.54 -3.58
CA ALA A 28 5.06 -15.48 -4.52
C ALA A 28 4.42 -16.88 -4.68
N PRO A 29 3.09 -17.00 -4.74
CA PRO A 29 2.10 -15.92 -4.76
C PRO A 29 1.86 -15.30 -3.37
N LEU A 30 1.77 -13.96 -3.33
CA LEU A 30 1.53 -13.20 -2.10
C LEU A 30 0.05 -13.25 -1.70
N GLY A 31 -0.24 -13.78 -0.52
CA GLY A 31 -1.59 -13.85 0.04
C GLY A 31 -1.96 -12.64 0.91
N LEU A 32 -3.26 -12.50 1.18
CA LEU A 32 -3.79 -11.51 2.13
C LEU A 32 -3.34 -11.79 3.57
N ASP A 33 -3.25 -13.07 3.95
CA ASP A 33 -2.79 -13.49 5.28
C ASP A 33 -1.32 -13.14 5.53
N ASP A 34 -0.46 -13.25 4.51
CA ASP A 34 0.95 -12.85 4.60
C ASP A 34 1.10 -11.35 4.88
N LEU A 35 0.26 -10.54 4.23
CA LEU A 35 0.22 -9.08 4.44
C LEU A 35 -0.30 -8.73 5.84
N ILE A 36 -1.29 -9.46 6.35
CA ILE A 36 -1.82 -9.27 7.69
C ILE A 36 -0.76 -9.65 8.73
N ALA A 37 -0.07 -10.77 8.56
CA ALA A 37 1.02 -11.19 9.45
C ALA A 37 2.15 -10.14 9.47
N LEU A 38 2.55 -9.62 8.30
CA LEU A 38 3.54 -8.55 8.20
C LEU A 38 3.07 -7.26 8.90
N ALA A 39 1.78 -6.92 8.81
CA ALA A 39 1.22 -5.76 9.50
C ALA A 39 1.22 -5.93 11.01
N VAL A 40 0.86 -7.11 11.52
CA VAL A 40 0.88 -7.45 12.96
C VAL A 40 2.30 -7.33 13.51
N ASP A 41 3.30 -7.83 12.80
CA ASP A 41 4.71 -7.67 13.14
C ASP A 41 5.16 -6.21 13.19
N ALA A 42 4.53 -5.34 12.41
CA ALA A 42 4.76 -3.89 12.40
C ALA A 42 3.90 -3.13 13.43
N GLY A 43 3.16 -3.84 14.30
CA GLY A 43 2.29 -3.29 15.33
C GLY A 43 0.96 -2.73 14.83
N LEU A 44 0.52 -3.14 13.63
CA LEU A 44 -0.73 -2.71 13.01
C LEU A 44 -1.72 -3.87 12.95
N VAL A 45 -2.93 -3.67 13.47
CA VAL A 45 -3.97 -4.71 13.52
C VAL A 45 -5.22 -4.24 12.78
N PHE A 46 -5.66 -5.02 11.80
CA PHE A 46 -6.86 -4.77 10.99
C PHE A 46 -7.35 -6.09 10.35
N ALA A 47 -8.58 -6.11 9.85
CA ALA A 47 -9.12 -7.27 9.15
C ALA A 47 -8.70 -7.30 7.66
N ALA A 48 -8.75 -8.47 7.03
CA ALA A 48 -8.54 -8.65 5.59
C ALA A 48 -9.44 -7.72 4.74
N GLU A 49 -10.68 -7.53 5.19
CA GLU A 49 -11.66 -6.64 4.55
C GLU A 49 -11.21 -5.18 4.59
N ASP A 50 -10.65 -4.72 5.71
CA ASP A 50 -10.12 -3.37 5.88
C ASP A 50 -8.95 -3.12 4.90
N LEU A 51 -8.06 -4.11 4.74
CA LEU A 51 -6.93 -4.04 3.81
C LEU A 51 -7.40 -3.98 2.35
N THR A 52 -8.35 -4.83 1.99
CA THR A 52 -8.94 -4.85 0.64
C THR A 52 -9.59 -3.51 0.31
N GLN A 53 -10.36 -2.95 1.24
CA GLN A 53 -10.98 -1.64 1.10
C GLN A 53 -9.96 -0.49 1.06
N ALA A 54 -8.87 -0.58 1.81
CA ALA A 54 -7.78 0.39 1.80
C ALA A 54 -7.04 0.38 0.46
N PHE A 55 -6.77 -0.80 -0.12
CA PHE A 55 -6.18 -0.92 -1.45
C PHE A 55 -7.05 -0.27 -2.53
N ALA A 56 -8.37 -0.49 -2.49
CA ALA A 56 -9.30 0.13 -3.43
C ALA A 56 -9.25 1.66 -3.38
N VAL A 57 -9.16 2.23 -2.16
CA VAL A 57 -9.04 3.68 -1.96
C VAL A 57 -7.68 4.20 -2.43
N ASP A 58 -6.56 3.59 -2.03
CA ASP A 58 -5.20 4.02 -2.44
C ASP A 58 -5.07 3.97 -3.97
N ARG A 59 -5.56 2.91 -4.62
CA ARG A 59 -5.58 2.80 -6.09
C ARG A 59 -6.34 3.96 -6.74
N ARG A 60 -7.54 4.28 -6.23
CA ARG A 60 -8.35 5.39 -6.76
C ARG A 60 -7.65 6.73 -6.57
N MET A 61 -7.02 6.97 -5.41
CA MET A 61 -6.27 8.19 -5.17
C MET A 61 -5.07 8.34 -6.11
N ARG A 62 -4.35 7.25 -6.39
CA ARG A 62 -3.24 7.27 -7.37
C ARG A 62 -3.71 7.55 -8.79
N GLN A 63 -4.84 6.97 -9.19
CA GLN A 63 -5.46 7.29 -10.49
C GLN A 63 -5.83 8.76 -10.59
N MET A 64 -6.41 9.33 -9.53
CA MET A 64 -6.71 10.76 -9.48
C MET A 64 -5.44 11.62 -9.50
N ALA A 65 -4.40 11.26 -8.75
CA ALA A 65 -3.13 12.00 -8.75
C ALA A 65 -2.46 12.02 -10.13
N ALA A 66 -2.47 10.88 -10.83
CA ALA A 66 -1.99 10.80 -12.21
C ALA A 66 -2.83 11.64 -13.18
N ALA A 67 -4.15 11.75 -12.97
CA ALA A 67 -5.03 12.57 -13.79
C ALA A 67 -4.90 14.09 -13.52
N ILE A 68 -4.59 14.48 -12.28
CA ILE A 68 -4.44 15.88 -11.86
C ILE A 68 -3.04 16.41 -12.20
N THR A 69 -2.02 15.55 -12.21
CA THR A 69 -0.67 15.95 -12.61
C THR A 69 -0.71 16.23 -14.12
N PRO A 70 -0.56 17.50 -14.56
CA PRO A 70 -0.54 17.80 -15.98
C PRO A 70 0.64 17.03 -16.59
N ALA A 71 0.35 16.20 -17.59
CA ALA A 71 1.39 15.56 -18.39
C ALA A 71 2.35 16.66 -18.83
N ARG A 72 3.57 16.67 -18.28
CA ARG A 72 4.62 17.60 -18.71
C ARG A 72 4.73 17.39 -20.22
N PRO A 73 4.42 18.38 -21.07
CA PRO A 73 4.69 18.24 -22.48
C PRO A 73 6.20 18.08 -22.58
N GLU A 74 6.60 16.95 -23.15
CA GLU A 74 8.00 16.65 -23.39
C GLU A 74 8.54 17.79 -24.27
N CYS A 75 9.37 18.67 -23.71
CA CYS A 75 10.12 19.64 -24.48
C CYS A 75 11.13 18.85 -25.32
N ARG A 76 10.65 18.36 -26.47
CA ARG A 76 11.46 17.75 -27.52
C ARG A 76 12.41 18.84 -28.03
N SER A 77 13.68 18.72 -27.65
CA SER A 77 14.79 19.53 -28.19
C SER A 77 15.09 19.11 -29.62
#